data_AF-A0A9P5TN68-F1
#
_entry.id   AF-A0A9P5TN68-F1
#
_cell.length_a   1.000
_cell.length_b   1.000
_cell.length_c   1.000
_cell.angle_alpha   90.00
_cell.angle_beta   90.00
_cell.angle_gamma   90.00
#
_symmetry.space_group_name_H-M   'P 1'
#
loop_
_entity.id
_entity.type
_entity.pdbx_description
1 polymer ?
#
loop_
_entity_poly.entity_id
_entity_poly.type
_entity_poly.pdbx_seq_one_letter_code
_entity_poly.pdbx_strand_id
1 'polypeptide(L)'
;MTASSSRSRVLEELHLIQCSLLPDEHLTFLDEPEAWLNALEQFSEGNIEDAAMPSSEAFFSVQLDGEKMWFEITLFGKQVETFPGGSVSVKGDDISRDHQEAWQRIITASLKDLRDSDAEYPIYELLSTHLLPRLREDLETRSENSPQHLSVLPASVPSPSTGHEIYHALFTSHHLISPNKRRSLLQWSSSLSVSGFAKVGYPGVIYAQGEKSNIEEFVDNVKAMQWLALKLRFVESLPAEKQGATGRVI
;
A
#
# COMPACT_ATOMS: atom_id res chain seq x y z
N MET A 1 14.81 29.27 2.51
CA MET A 1 14.54 27.84 2.22
C MET A 1 13.40 27.80 1.23
N THR A 2 13.71 27.31 0.03
CA THR A 2 13.09 27.69 -1.25
C THR A 2 11.86 26.84 -1.58
N ALA A 3 10.84 27.44 -2.20
CA ALA A 3 9.57 26.79 -2.59
C ALA A 3 9.71 25.54 -3.48
N SER A 4 10.92 25.26 -3.98
CA SER A 4 11.29 24.03 -4.70
C SER A 4 11.32 22.82 -3.76
N SER A 5 11.83 22.96 -2.54
CA SER A 5 11.89 21.85 -1.56
C SER A 5 10.50 21.44 -1.02
N SER A 6 9.56 22.38 -0.93
CA SER A 6 8.18 22.11 -0.52
C SER A 6 7.38 21.33 -1.56
N ARG A 7 7.62 21.58 -2.85
CA ARG A 7 6.87 20.96 -3.94
C ARG A 7 7.37 19.56 -4.29
N SER A 8 8.69 19.34 -4.23
CA SER A 8 9.26 18.00 -4.37
C SER A 8 8.72 17.03 -3.32
N ARG A 9 8.55 17.48 -2.06
CA ARG A 9 7.94 16.67 -1.00
C ARG A 9 6.50 16.24 -1.28
N VAL A 10 5.69 17.12 -1.88
CA VAL A 10 4.32 16.76 -2.27
C VAL A 10 4.32 15.67 -3.34
N LEU A 11 5.20 15.77 -4.34
CA LEU A 11 5.33 14.74 -5.36
C LEU A 11 5.86 13.42 -4.79
N GLU A 12 6.84 13.47 -3.87
CA GLU A 12 7.35 12.30 -3.15
C GLU A 12 6.23 11.58 -2.39
N GLU A 13 5.42 12.33 -1.63
CA GLU A 13 4.32 11.80 -0.83
C GLU A 13 3.18 11.26 -1.71
N LEU A 14 2.81 11.97 -2.78
CA LEU A 14 1.83 11.49 -3.76
C LEU A 14 2.29 10.21 -4.43
N HIS A 15 3.54 10.16 -4.87
CA HIS A 15 4.11 8.98 -5.50
C HIS A 15 4.09 7.79 -4.55
N LEU A 16 4.42 8.04 -3.27
CA LEU A 16 4.29 7.08 -2.18
C LEU A 16 2.88 6.52 -2.03
N ILE A 17 1.87 7.41 -2.01
CA ILE A 17 0.46 7.03 -1.91
C ILE A 17 0.09 6.16 -3.10
N GLN A 18 0.31 6.62 -4.34
CA GLN A 18 -0.03 5.90 -5.57
C GLN A 18 0.61 4.51 -5.62
N CYS A 19 1.87 4.40 -5.21
CA CYS A 19 2.59 3.14 -5.15
C CYS A 19 2.10 2.19 -4.07
N SER A 20 1.31 2.68 -3.11
CA SER A 20 0.83 1.91 -1.97
C SER A 20 -0.61 1.44 -2.09
N LEU A 21 -1.35 1.92 -3.10
CA LEU A 21 -2.71 1.48 -3.37
C LEU A 21 -2.75 0.01 -3.81
N LEU A 22 -3.76 -0.71 -3.35
CA LEU A 22 -4.12 -2.04 -3.84
C LEU A 22 -4.87 -1.95 -5.18
N PRO A 23 -5.01 -3.07 -5.94
CA PRO A 23 -5.67 -3.05 -7.25
C PRO A 23 -7.13 -2.55 -7.24
N ASP A 24 -7.80 -2.69 -6.09
CA ASP A 24 -9.16 -2.24 -5.81
C ASP A 24 -9.21 -0.86 -5.15
N GLU A 25 -8.07 -0.18 -5.00
CA GLU A 25 -7.94 1.15 -4.39
C GLU A 25 -7.52 2.16 -5.46
N HIS A 26 -8.35 3.18 -5.67
CA HIS A 26 -8.18 4.14 -6.75
C HIS A 26 -7.92 5.53 -6.20
N LEU A 27 -6.93 6.21 -6.78
CA LEU A 27 -6.68 7.63 -6.55
C LEU A 27 -7.13 8.43 -7.77
N THR A 28 -7.93 9.47 -7.52
CA THR A 28 -8.46 10.37 -8.55
C THR A 28 -8.18 11.81 -8.17
N PHE A 29 -7.45 12.56 -9.00
CA PHE A 29 -7.26 13.99 -8.80
C PHE A 29 -8.58 14.74 -9.05
N LEU A 30 -8.90 15.65 -8.12
CA LEU A 30 -10.14 16.43 -8.11
C LEU A 30 -9.91 17.88 -8.60
N ASP A 31 -8.67 18.33 -8.65
CA ASP A 31 -8.26 19.61 -9.19
C ASP A 31 -7.01 19.45 -10.07
N GLU A 32 -6.95 20.18 -11.19
CA GLU A 32 -5.90 20.07 -12.23
C GLU A 32 -5.42 18.63 -12.53
N PRO A 33 -6.31 17.65 -12.81
CA PRO A 33 -5.95 16.23 -12.85
C PRO A 33 -4.88 15.87 -13.88
N GLU A 34 -4.98 16.42 -15.10
CA GLU A 34 -4.00 16.17 -16.16
C GLU A 34 -2.59 16.71 -15.79
N ALA A 35 -2.54 17.88 -15.15
CA ALA A 35 -1.27 18.49 -14.75
C ALA A 35 -0.61 17.69 -13.62
N TRP A 36 -1.38 17.24 -12.63
CA TRP A 36 -0.86 16.41 -11.53
C TRP A 36 -0.41 15.02 -11.99
N LEU A 37 -1.16 14.38 -12.89
CA LEU A 37 -0.76 13.10 -13.49
C LEU A 37 0.54 13.24 -14.27
N ASN A 38 0.66 14.28 -15.09
CA ASN A 38 1.86 14.56 -15.88
C ASN A 38 3.07 14.84 -14.96
N ALA A 39 2.90 15.66 -13.92
CA ALA A 39 3.96 15.95 -12.96
C ALA A 39 4.44 14.68 -12.22
N LEU A 40 3.53 13.78 -11.86
CA LEU A 40 3.88 12.50 -11.23
C LEU A 40 4.59 11.54 -12.18
N GLU A 41 4.16 11.47 -13.44
CA GLU A 41 4.81 10.65 -14.47
C GLU A 41 6.26 11.11 -14.67
N GLN A 42 6.47 12.40 -14.90
CA GLN A 42 7.81 12.98 -15.05
C GLN A 42 8.67 12.79 -13.79
N PHE A 43 8.08 12.91 -12.60
CA PHE A 43 8.77 12.63 -11.34
C PHE A 43 9.23 11.18 -11.26
N SER A 44 8.37 10.23 -11.64
CA SER A 44 8.70 8.80 -11.62
C SER A 44 9.82 8.41 -12.60
N GLU A 45 9.93 9.14 -13.71
CA GLU A 45 11.00 8.97 -14.71
C GLU A 45 12.31 9.69 -14.33
N GLY A 46 12.29 10.51 -13.27
CA GLY A 46 13.44 11.30 -12.83
C GLY A 46 13.64 12.63 -13.58
N ASN A 47 12.66 13.07 -14.36
CA ASN A 47 12.69 14.28 -15.21
C ASN A 47 12.09 15.51 -14.48
N ILE A 48 12.47 15.75 -13.22
CA ILE A 48 11.80 16.73 -12.33
C ILE A 48 12.07 18.18 -12.74
N GLU A 49 13.20 18.47 -13.38
CA GLU A 49 13.67 19.84 -13.65
C GLU A 49 12.87 20.57 -14.75
N ASP A 50 12.19 19.83 -15.65
CA ASP A 50 11.39 20.38 -16.76
C ASP A 50 9.86 20.24 -16.54
N ALA A 51 9.44 19.65 -15.42
CA ALA A 51 8.03 19.42 -15.14
C ALA A 51 7.29 20.73 -14.83
N ALA A 52 6.29 21.04 -15.65
CA ALA A 52 5.33 22.10 -15.36
C ALA A 52 4.53 21.71 -14.11
N MET A 53 4.98 22.17 -12.94
CA MET A 53 4.27 21.94 -11.68
C MET A 53 2.86 22.57 -11.75
N PRO A 54 1.82 21.85 -11.29
CA PRO A 54 0.47 22.38 -11.19
C PRO A 54 0.41 23.66 -10.35
N SER A 55 -0.57 24.51 -10.65
CA SER A 55 -0.69 25.81 -10.00
C SER A 55 -1.35 25.72 -8.63
N SER A 56 -2.31 24.80 -8.49
CA SER A 56 -3.03 24.49 -7.26
C SER A 56 -2.29 23.49 -6.36
N GLU A 57 -2.88 23.20 -5.21
CA GLU A 57 -2.42 22.15 -4.31
C GLU A 57 -2.94 20.79 -4.77
N ALA A 58 -2.28 19.72 -4.37
CA ALA A 58 -2.70 18.38 -4.78
C ALA A 58 -3.98 18.01 -4.03
N PHE A 59 -5.12 18.10 -4.72
CA PHE A 59 -6.43 17.71 -4.21
C PHE A 59 -6.92 16.47 -4.95
N PHE A 60 -7.15 15.39 -4.20
CA PHE A 60 -7.50 14.09 -4.76
C PHE A 60 -8.38 13.28 -3.80
N SER A 61 -9.09 12.30 -4.35
CA SER A 61 -9.81 11.29 -3.58
C SER A 61 -9.10 9.94 -3.62
N VAL A 62 -9.22 9.16 -2.55
CA VAL A 62 -8.89 7.73 -2.53
C VAL A 62 -10.14 6.93 -2.16
N GLN A 63 -10.48 5.94 -2.98
CA GLN A 63 -11.70 5.13 -2.82
C GLN A 63 -11.41 3.64 -3.07
N LEU A 64 -12.11 2.76 -2.35
CA LEU A 64 -12.13 1.31 -2.60
C LEU A 64 -13.28 0.94 -3.54
N ASP A 65 -13.07 -0.03 -4.42
CA ASP A 65 -14.14 -0.61 -5.24
C ASP A 65 -15.24 -1.23 -4.37
N GLY A 66 -16.49 -0.94 -4.72
CA GLY A 66 -17.66 -1.41 -3.96
C GLY A 66 -17.99 -0.58 -2.71
N GLU A 67 -17.11 0.35 -2.31
CA GLU A 67 -17.39 1.29 -1.22
C GLU A 67 -18.09 2.55 -1.71
N LYS A 68 -19.13 2.94 -0.97
CA LYS A 68 -19.79 4.24 -1.14
C LYS A 68 -19.07 5.37 -0.41
N MET A 69 -18.02 5.06 0.35
CA MET A 69 -17.23 6.00 1.13
C MET A 69 -15.87 6.20 0.47
N TRP A 70 -15.38 7.44 0.49
CA TRP A 70 -14.04 7.79 0.02
C TRP A 70 -13.40 8.83 0.95
N PHE A 71 -12.09 8.96 0.84
CA PHE A 71 -11.33 10.00 1.51
C PHE A 71 -10.97 11.08 0.50
N GLU A 72 -11.20 12.34 0.83
CA GLU A 72 -10.69 13.49 0.10
C GLU A 72 -9.49 14.08 0.83
N ILE A 73 -8.40 14.30 0.10
CA ILE A 73 -7.10 14.68 0.62
C ILE A 73 -6.61 15.92 -0.11
N THR A 74 -6.10 16.88 0.65
CA THR A 74 -5.33 18.02 0.13
C THR A 74 -3.92 17.94 0.72
N LEU A 75 -2.89 17.93 -0.12
CA LEU A 75 -1.49 18.02 0.32
C LEU A 75 -0.97 19.45 0.18
N PHE A 76 -0.46 19.97 1.29
CA PHE A 76 0.09 21.32 1.41
C PHE A 76 1.60 21.28 1.22
N GLY A 77 2.15 22.09 0.32
CA GLY A 77 3.60 22.20 0.17
C GLY A 77 4.29 22.78 1.41
N LYS A 78 3.57 23.57 2.22
CA LYS A 78 4.08 24.12 3.48
C LYS A 78 3.38 23.45 4.64
N GLN A 79 4.15 22.91 5.60
CA GLN A 79 3.58 22.51 6.86
C GLN A 79 3.01 23.74 7.58
N VAL A 80 1.73 23.69 7.90
CA VAL A 80 1.05 24.67 8.73
C VAL A 80 0.97 24.05 10.13
N GLU A 81 1.17 24.82 11.19
CA GLU A 81 1.19 24.31 12.58
C GLU A 81 -0.05 23.45 12.94
N THR A 82 -1.17 23.69 12.26
CA THR A 82 -2.44 22.97 12.43
C THR A 82 -2.58 21.70 11.59
N PHE A 83 -1.85 21.56 10.49
CA PHE A 83 -2.00 20.44 9.55
C PHE A 83 -0.63 19.91 9.09
N PRO A 84 -0.25 18.68 9.50
CA PRO A 84 1.03 18.10 9.12
C PRO A 84 0.99 17.70 7.65
N GLY A 85 1.43 18.60 6.76
CA GLY A 85 1.61 18.32 5.33
C GLY A 85 0.33 18.13 4.50
N GLY A 86 -0.85 18.02 5.12
CA GLY A 86 -2.10 17.87 4.41
C GLY A 86 -3.33 17.84 5.31
N SER A 87 -4.50 17.78 4.71
CA SER A 87 -5.79 17.52 5.37
C SER A 87 -6.49 16.34 4.73
N VAL A 88 -7.16 15.53 5.54
CA VAL A 88 -8.00 14.42 5.06
C VAL A 88 -9.42 14.59 5.61
N SER A 89 -10.40 14.39 4.74
CA SER A 89 -11.81 14.35 5.11
C SER A 89 -12.46 13.09 4.55
N VAL A 90 -13.46 12.58 5.26
CA VAL A 90 -14.24 11.42 4.82
C VAL A 90 -15.53 11.90 4.16
N LYS A 91 -15.89 11.27 3.04
CA LYS A 91 -17.10 11.52 2.25
C LYS A 91 -17.78 10.19 1.95
N GLY A 92 -19.06 10.22 1.62
CA GLY A 92 -19.73 9.03 1.13
C GLY A 92 -21.18 9.26 0.73
N ASP A 93 -21.67 8.41 -0.16
CA ASP A 93 -23.09 8.33 -0.49
C ASP A 93 -23.81 7.62 0.67
N ASP A 94 -24.70 8.34 1.36
CA ASP A 94 -25.47 7.87 2.52
C ASP A 94 -24.65 7.51 3.78
N ILE A 95 -23.48 8.13 3.97
CA ILE A 95 -22.75 7.99 5.24
C ILE A 95 -23.54 8.64 6.39
N SER A 96 -23.79 7.87 7.46
CA SER A 96 -24.45 8.42 8.64
C SER A 96 -23.55 9.45 9.33
N ARG A 97 -24.15 10.45 9.97
CA ARG A 97 -23.39 11.47 10.72
C ARG A 97 -22.49 10.83 11.79
N ASP A 98 -23.01 9.83 12.50
CA ASP A 98 -22.26 9.15 13.56
C ASP A 98 -21.04 8.39 13.01
N HIS A 99 -21.19 7.78 11.82
CA HIS A 99 -20.09 7.10 11.13
C HIS A 99 -19.04 8.10 10.60
N GLN A 100 -19.48 9.21 10.02
CA GLN A 100 -18.61 10.29 9.59
C GLN A 100 -17.81 10.88 10.77
N GLU A 101 -18.46 11.11 11.91
CA GLU A 101 -17.79 11.58 13.11
C GLU A 101 -16.79 10.55 13.68
N ALA A 102 -17.10 9.25 13.60
CA ALA A 102 -16.18 8.20 14.02
C ALA A 102 -14.88 8.23 13.20
N TRP A 103 -15.00 8.29 11.87
CA TRP A 103 -13.85 8.44 10.98
C TRP A 103 -13.09 9.75 11.21
N GLN A 104 -13.79 10.86 11.43
CA GLN A 104 -13.13 12.14 11.71
C GLN A 104 -12.31 12.08 13.01
N ARG A 105 -12.79 11.38 14.05
CA ARG A 105 -12.04 11.15 15.28
C ARG A 105 -10.79 10.31 15.04
N ILE A 106 -10.91 9.24 14.25
CA ILE A 106 -9.77 8.38 13.87
C ILE A 106 -8.72 9.20 13.12
N ILE A 107 -9.12 9.94 12.08
CA ILE A 107 -8.22 10.79 11.27
C ILE A 107 -7.50 11.79 12.16
N THR A 108 -8.23 12.49 13.04
CA THR A 108 -7.66 13.52 13.92
C THR A 108 -6.67 12.92 14.92
N ALA A 109 -7.00 11.78 15.53
CA ALA A 109 -6.11 11.10 16.47
C ALA A 109 -4.84 10.59 15.78
N SER A 110 -4.99 9.87 14.65
CA SER A 110 -3.86 9.35 13.89
C SER A 110 -2.94 10.44 13.35
N LEU A 111 -3.48 11.54 12.81
CA LEU A 111 -2.66 12.68 12.37
C LEU A 111 -1.89 13.33 13.51
N LYS A 112 -2.50 13.40 14.71
CA LYS A 112 -1.82 13.91 15.90
C LYS A 112 -0.65 13.00 16.28
N ASP A 113 -0.87 11.70 16.36
CA ASP A 113 0.16 10.73 16.74
C ASP A 113 1.33 10.75 15.73
N LEU A 114 1.03 10.78 14.43
CA LEU A 114 2.03 10.86 13.36
C LEU A 114 2.84 12.17 13.39
N ARG A 115 2.20 13.28 13.75
CA ARG A 115 2.89 14.55 13.97
C ARG A 115 3.81 14.48 15.19
N ASP A 116 3.32 13.92 16.29
CA ASP A 116 4.07 13.83 17.54
C ASP A 116 5.27 12.86 17.39
N SER A 117 5.23 11.94 16.42
CA SER A 117 6.36 11.08 16.00
C SER A 117 7.26 11.65 14.89
N ASP A 118 7.03 12.89 14.43
CA ASP A 118 7.76 13.55 13.34
C ASP A 118 7.79 12.72 12.04
N ALA A 119 6.63 12.15 11.66
CA ALA A 119 6.50 11.36 10.44
C ALA A 119 6.87 12.18 9.19
N GLU A 120 7.75 11.63 8.35
CA GLU A 120 8.26 12.32 7.16
C GLU A 120 7.17 12.54 6.10
N TYR A 121 6.25 11.57 5.97
CA TYR A 121 5.12 11.57 5.02
C TYR A 121 3.83 11.17 5.74
N PRO A 122 3.24 12.10 6.52
CA PRO A 122 2.16 11.79 7.45
C PRO A 122 0.86 11.37 6.76
N ILE A 123 0.55 11.88 5.57
CA ILE A 123 -0.69 11.57 4.85
C ILE A 123 -0.56 10.22 4.17
N TYR A 124 0.61 9.93 3.60
CA TYR A 124 0.94 8.59 3.15
C TYR A 124 0.79 7.57 4.29
N GLU A 125 1.40 7.83 5.44
CA GLU A 125 1.35 6.91 6.57
C GLU A 125 -0.07 6.75 7.11
N LEU A 126 -0.81 7.85 7.22
CA LEU A 126 -2.22 7.85 7.61
C LEU A 126 -3.07 6.96 6.69
N LEU A 127 -3.05 7.20 5.38
CA LEU A 127 -3.84 6.42 4.43
C LEU A 127 -3.45 4.94 4.49
N SER A 128 -2.15 4.69 4.49
CA SER A 128 -1.59 3.37 4.25
C SER A 128 -1.62 2.47 5.49
N THR A 129 -1.55 3.02 6.70
CA THR A 129 -1.49 2.26 7.96
C THR A 129 -2.76 2.35 8.80
N HIS A 130 -3.58 3.39 8.59
CA HIS A 130 -4.76 3.62 9.43
C HIS A 130 -6.05 3.58 8.63
N LEU A 131 -6.18 4.32 7.53
CA LEU A 131 -7.49 4.52 6.91
C LEU A 131 -7.91 3.36 5.99
N LEU A 132 -7.09 3.04 4.98
CA LEU A 132 -7.43 2.00 4.00
C LEU A 132 -7.55 0.60 4.63
N PRO A 133 -6.66 0.16 5.55
CA PRO A 133 -6.81 -1.13 6.20
C PRO A 133 -8.12 -1.27 7.00
N ARG A 134 -8.53 -0.20 7.71
CA ARG A 134 -9.79 -0.20 8.47
C ARG A 134 -11.01 -0.22 7.56
N LEU A 135 -11.00 0.57 6.48
CA LEU A 135 -12.11 0.59 5.52
C LEU A 135 -12.31 -0.79 4.88
N ARG A 136 -11.21 -1.51 4.62
CA ARG A 136 -11.24 -2.88 4.14
C ARG A 136 -11.84 -3.85 5.17
N GLU A 137 -11.43 -3.78 6.42
CA GLU A 137 -12.00 -4.59 7.51
C GLU A 137 -13.53 -4.33 7.66
N ASP A 138 -13.95 -3.07 7.53
CA ASP A 138 -15.38 -2.70 7.55
C ASP A 138 -16.15 -3.23 6.32
N LEU A 139 -15.51 -3.34 5.16
CA LEU A 139 -16.11 -3.94 3.95
C LEU A 139 -16.25 -5.46 4.10
N GLU A 140 -15.21 -6.14 4.59
CA GLU A 140 -15.21 -7.59 4.83
C GLU A 140 -16.29 -7.99 5.84
N THR A 141 -16.37 -7.27 6.98
CA THR A 141 -17.40 -7.53 8.00
C THR A 141 -18.83 -7.25 7.51
N ARG A 142 -19.04 -6.30 6.58
CA ARG A 142 -20.34 -6.09 5.93
C ARG A 142 -20.69 -7.19 4.93
N SER A 143 -19.70 -7.68 4.20
CA SER A 143 -19.87 -8.80 3.26
C SER A 143 -20.26 -10.09 4.00
N GLU A 144 -19.59 -10.40 5.11
CA GLU A 144 -19.86 -11.59 5.93
C GLU A 144 -21.22 -11.55 6.65
N ASN A 145 -21.69 -10.36 7.03
CA ASN A 145 -22.99 -10.18 7.70
C ASN A 145 -24.18 -10.10 6.73
N SER A 146 -23.95 -10.21 5.41
CA SER A 146 -25.02 -10.27 4.42
C SER A 146 -25.63 -11.69 4.39
N PRO A 147 -26.95 -11.90 4.54
CA PRO A 147 -27.57 -13.23 4.75
C PRO A 147 -27.53 -14.22 3.56
N GLN A 148 -26.62 -14.08 2.60
CA GLN A 148 -26.60 -14.90 1.38
C GLN A 148 -25.23 -15.53 1.09
N HIS A 149 -24.77 -16.44 1.94
CA HIS A 149 -24.01 -17.61 1.48
C HIS A 149 -24.05 -18.78 2.47
N LEU A 150 -25.22 -19.41 2.65
CA LEU A 150 -25.28 -20.80 3.09
C LEU A 150 -24.97 -21.69 1.88
N SER A 151 -23.70 -22.04 1.70
CA SER A 151 -23.31 -23.17 0.86
C SER A 151 -22.38 -24.10 1.62
N VAL A 152 -23.03 -25.07 2.27
CA VAL A 152 -22.63 -26.48 2.43
C VAL A 152 -21.14 -26.76 2.62
N LEU A 153 -20.76 -27.00 3.88
CA LEU A 153 -19.64 -27.87 4.22
C LEU A 153 -20.01 -29.33 3.93
N PRO A 154 -19.17 -30.12 3.26
CA PRO A 154 -19.06 -31.54 3.54
C PRO A 154 -17.83 -31.78 4.43
N ALA A 155 -18.06 -32.51 5.51
CA ALA A 155 -17.06 -32.96 6.45
C ALA A 155 -16.10 -33.99 5.82
N SER A 156 -14.81 -33.78 6.09
CA SER A 156 -13.72 -34.76 6.32
C SER A 156 -13.38 -35.84 5.28
N VAL A 157 -12.17 -35.74 4.73
CA VAL A 157 -11.24 -36.88 4.58
C VAL A 157 -9.84 -36.41 5.03
N PRO A 158 -9.22 -36.98 6.09
CA PRO A 158 -7.81 -36.74 6.37
C PRO A 158 -6.98 -37.66 5.48
N SER A 159 -6.59 -37.15 4.32
CA SER A 159 -5.55 -37.76 3.49
C SER A 159 -4.20 -37.24 3.98
N PRO A 160 -3.24 -38.08 4.44
CA PRO A 160 -1.87 -37.64 4.64
C PRO A 160 -1.20 -37.57 3.26
N SER A 161 -1.60 -36.60 2.44
CA SER A 161 -0.78 -36.19 1.31
C SER A 161 0.31 -35.29 1.88
N THR A 162 1.53 -35.82 1.97
CA THR A 162 2.78 -35.06 2.04
C THR A 162 2.98 -34.26 0.74
N GLY A 163 1.98 -33.48 0.34
CA GLY A 163 2.10 -32.44 -0.67
C GLY A 163 2.67 -31.23 0.05
N HIS A 164 3.86 -30.81 -0.35
CA HIS A 164 4.46 -29.58 0.16
C HIS A 164 3.54 -28.41 -0.24
N GLU A 165 2.80 -27.89 0.73
CA GLU A 165 1.90 -26.76 0.52
C GLU A 165 2.76 -25.55 0.12
N ILE A 166 2.59 -25.10 -1.13
CA ILE A 166 3.32 -23.95 -1.65
C ILE A 166 2.61 -22.69 -1.19
N TYR A 167 3.36 -21.76 -0.61
CA TYR A 167 2.90 -20.44 -0.26
C TYR A 167 3.54 -19.41 -1.17
N HIS A 168 2.93 -18.25 -1.24
CA HIS A 168 3.55 -17.06 -1.81
C HIS A 168 3.32 -15.85 -0.93
N ALA A 169 4.24 -14.89 -1.04
CA ALA A 169 4.20 -13.64 -0.32
C ALA A 169 4.53 -12.49 -1.25
N LEU A 170 3.86 -11.36 -1.05
CA LEU A 170 4.14 -10.11 -1.77
C LEU A 170 4.39 -9.00 -0.77
N PHE A 171 5.53 -8.33 -0.92
CA PHE A 171 5.85 -7.10 -0.22
C PHE A 171 5.86 -5.91 -1.16
N THR A 172 5.49 -4.76 -0.61
CA THR A 172 5.75 -3.44 -1.21
C THR A 172 6.46 -2.56 -0.20
N SER A 173 7.38 -1.72 -0.64
CA SER A 173 8.10 -0.75 0.17
C SER A 173 8.27 0.57 -0.60
N HIS A 174 8.62 1.65 0.09
CA HIS A 174 8.88 2.94 -0.55
C HIS A 174 9.91 2.83 -1.70
N HIS A 175 10.99 2.08 -1.47
CA HIS A 175 11.95 1.74 -2.52
C HIS A 175 12.78 0.50 -2.16
N LEU A 176 13.29 -0.19 -3.19
CA LEU A 176 14.29 -1.24 -3.05
C LEU A 176 15.58 -0.85 -3.79
N ILE A 177 16.30 0.17 -3.29
CA ILE A 177 17.54 0.65 -3.91
C ILE A 177 18.78 0.08 -3.21
N SER A 178 18.68 -0.12 -1.89
CA SER A 178 19.79 -0.57 -1.03
C SER A 178 20.47 -1.82 -1.60
N PRO A 179 21.75 -1.73 -2.02
CA PRO A 179 22.50 -2.89 -2.50
C PRO A 179 22.58 -4.01 -1.46
N ASN A 180 22.59 -3.66 -0.17
CA ASN A 180 22.63 -4.63 0.92
C ASN A 180 21.34 -5.44 0.99
N LYS A 181 20.17 -4.79 0.95
CA LYS A 181 18.88 -5.48 0.92
C LYS A 181 18.76 -6.40 -0.29
N ARG A 182 19.18 -5.92 -1.46
CA ARG A 182 19.18 -6.72 -2.70
C ARG A 182 20.06 -7.97 -2.57
N ARG A 183 21.25 -7.82 -1.98
CA ARG A 183 22.15 -8.96 -1.72
C ARG A 183 21.53 -9.96 -0.74
N SER A 184 20.90 -9.48 0.33
CA SER A 184 20.20 -10.34 1.30
C SER A 184 19.03 -11.10 0.66
N LEU A 185 18.18 -10.42 -0.11
CA LEU A 185 17.08 -11.05 -0.84
C LEU A 185 17.58 -12.14 -1.80
N LEU A 186 18.64 -11.86 -2.56
CA LEU A 186 19.25 -12.85 -3.45
C LEU A 186 19.82 -14.04 -2.68
N GLN A 187 20.52 -13.79 -1.56
CA GLN A 187 21.08 -14.84 -0.71
C GLN A 187 19.98 -15.75 -0.15
N TRP A 188 18.90 -15.19 0.39
CA TRP A 188 17.80 -15.96 0.95
C TRP A 188 17.00 -16.72 -0.10
N SER A 189 16.89 -16.17 -1.33
CA SER A 189 16.24 -16.90 -2.43
C SER A 189 16.89 -18.26 -2.67
N SER A 190 18.22 -18.30 -2.60
CA SER A 190 18.98 -19.54 -2.76
C SER A 190 18.97 -20.40 -1.49
N SER A 191 19.16 -19.81 -0.30
CA SER A 191 19.27 -20.61 0.94
C SER A 191 17.94 -21.22 1.38
N LEU A 192 16.83 -20.51 1.18
CA LEU A 192 15.48 -20.97 1.55
C LEU A 192 14.77 -21.67 0.38
N SER A 193 15.44 -21.83 -0.77
CA SER A 193 14.84 -22.41 -1.98
C SER A 193 13.51 -21.74 -2.38
N VAL A 194 13.42 -20.42 -2.19
CA VAL A 194 12.25 -19.63 -2.61
C VAL A 194 12.51 -19.02 -3.98
N SER A 195 11.49 -19.02 -4.83
CA SER A 195 11.53 -18.43 -6.18
C SER A 195 10.69 -17.16 -6.22
N GLY A 196 10.99 -16.22 -7.11
CA GLY A 196 10.20 -15.01 -7.25
C GLY A 196 10.99 -13.88 -7.89
N PHE A 197 10.66 -12.64 -7.57
CA PHE A 197 11.34 -11.47 -8.12
C PHE A 197 11.38 -10.32 -7.11
N ALA A 198 12.31 -9.41 -7.32
CA ALA A 198 12.35 -8.14 -6.60
C ALA A 198 12.52 -6.99 -7.59
N LYS A 199 11.49 -6.14 -7.73
CA LYS A 199 11.58 -4.90 -8.51
C LYS A 199 12.41 -3.88 -7.74
N VAL A 200 13.58 -3.56 -8.29
CA VAL A 200 14.48 -2.51 -7.79
C VAL A 200 13.95 -1.15 -8.24
N GLY A 201 14.02 -0.16 -7.35
CA GLY A 201 13.55 1.21 -7.62
C GLY A 201 12.35 1.59 -6.75
N TYR A 202 11.49 2.45 -7.30
CA TYR A 202 10.30 3.01 -6.66
C TYR A 202 9.02 2.46 -7.33
N PRO A 203 8.03 1.92 -6.58
CA PRO A 203 8.21 1.35 -5.25
C PRO A 203 9.07 0.09 -5.33
N GLY A 204 9.64 -0.32 -4.19
CA GLY A 204 10.28 -1.62 -4.09
C GLY A 204 9.22 -2.70 -3.96
N VAL A 205 9.18 -3.66 -4.88
CA VAL A 205 8.23 -4.79 -4.85
C VAL A 205 9.01 -6.09 -4.72
N ILE A 206 8.59 -6.98 -3.83
CA ILE A 206 9.24 -8.28 -3.63
C ILE A 206 8.17 -9.36 -3.63
N TYR A 207 8.26 -10.29 -4.57
CA TYR A 207 7.44 -11.48 -4.61
C TYR A 207 8.30 -12.70 -4.33
N ALA A 208 7.82 -13.61 -3.50
CA ALA A 208 8.46 -14.89 -3.23
C ALA A 208 7.41 -16.00 -3.14
N GLN A 209 7.76 -17.20 -3.59
CA GLN A 209 6.97 -18.41 -3.48
C GLN A 209 7.87 -19.62 -3.18
N GLY A 210 7.34 -20.59 -2.45
CA GLY A 210 8.09 -21.76 -2.01
C GLY A 210 7.30 -22.58 -1.00
N GLU A 211 7.95 -23.57 -0.39
CA GLU A 211 7.37 -24.31 0.72
C GLU A 211 6.99 -23.37 1.87
N LYS A 212 5.85 -23.64 2.52
CA LYS A 212 5.31 -22.84 3.62
C LYS A 212 6.36 -22.36 4.63
N SER A 213 7.14 -23.28 5.21
CA SER A 213 8.15 -22.95 6.22
C SER A 213 9.22 -21.99 5.69
N ASN A 214 9.61 -22.17 4.43
CA ASN A 214 10.65 -21.35 3.80
C ASN A 214 10.12 -19.95 3.48
N ILE A 215 8.83 -19.83 3.14
CA ILE A 215 8.18 -18.54 2.93
C ILE A 215 7.97 -17.80 4.24
N GLU A 216 7.57 -18.48 5.31
CA GLU A 216 7.46 -17.90 6.65
C GLU A 216 8.83 -17.35 7.11
N GLU A 217 9.91 -18.13 6.97
CA GLU A 217 11.26 -17.66 7.30
C GLU A 217 11.73 -16.51 6.39
N PHE A 218 11.44 -16.57 5.09
CA PHE A 218 11.74 -15.47 4.17
C PHE A 218 11.02 -14.18 4.58
N VAL A 219 9.75 -14.29 4.96
CA VAL A 219 8.93 -13.16 5.40
C VAL A 219 9.51 -12.52 6.66
N ASP A 220 9.91 -13.32 7.64
CA ASP A 220 10.51 -12.82 8.88
C ASP A 220 11.85 -12.14 8.63
N ASN A 221 12.70 -12.72 7.79
CA ASN A 221 13.97 -12.13 7.36
C ASN A 221 13.77 -10.78 6.64
N VAL A 222 12.77 -10.69 5.76
CA VAL A 222 12.42 -9.43 5.09
C VAL A 222 11.95 -8.39 6.09
N LYS A 223 11.03 -8.73 6.99
CA LYS A 223 10.52 -7.82 8.03
C LYS A 223 11.60 -7.33 9.00
N ALA A 224 12.63 -8.14 9.26
CA ALA A 224 13.71 -7.79 10.19
C ALA A 224 14.68 -6.72 9.65
N MET A 225 14.67 -6.40 8.36
CA MET A 225 15.49 -5.32 7.82
C MET A 225 14.86 -3.95 8.07
N GLN A 226 15.67 -2.90 8.01
CA GLN A 226 15.21 -1.51 8.12
C GLN A 226 14.57 -1.06 6.80
N TRP A 227 13.26 -0.79 6.77
CA TRP A 227 12.53 -0.33 5.60
C TRP A 227 11.81 0.98 5.85
N LEU A 228 11.74 1.82 4.83
CA LEU A 228 10.72 2.85 4.77
C LEU A 228 9.46 2.22 4.18
N ALA A 229 8.42 2.18 4.99
CA ALA A 229 7.08 1.78 4.63
C ALA A 229 6.92 0.40 3.95
N LEU A 230 7.54 -0.62 4.55
CA LEU A 230 7.34 -2.00 4.12
C LEU A 230 5.94 -2.49 4.53
N LYS A 231 5.23 -3.07 3.57
CA LYS A 231 3.96 -3.76 3.77
C LYS A 231 4.05 -5.18 3.22
N LEU A 232 3.62 -6.16 4.01
CA LEU A 232 3.30 -7.50 3.52
C LEU A 232 1.85 -7.47 3.02
N ARG A 233 1.65 -7.59 1.70
CA ARG A 233 0.34 -7.52 1.06
C ARG A 233 -0.47 -8.78 1.28
N PHE A 234 0.18 -9.93 1.11
CA PHE A 234 -0.40 -11.22 1.39
C PHE A 234 0.71 -12.23 1.71
N VAL A 235 0.32 -13.26 2.46
CA VAL A 235 1.03 -14.52 2.58
C VAL A 235 -0.02 -15.62 2.63
N GLU A 236 -0.14 -16.40 1.56
CA GLU A 236 -1.24 -17.36 1.40
C GLU A 236 -0.81 -18.59 0.59
N SER A 237 -1.62 -19.65 0.66
CA SER A 237 -1.38 -20.89 -0.07
C SER A 237 -1.64 -20.69 -1.57
N LEU A 238 -0.71 -21.11 -2.43
CA LEU A 238 -0.85 -21.05 -3.87
C LEU A 238 -1.84 -22.14 -4.35
N PRO A 239 -2.95 -21.80 -5.03
CA PRO A 239 -3.91 -22.78 -5.52
C PRO A 239 -3.27 -23.82 -6.46
N ALA A 240 -3.67 -25.09 -6.35
CA ALA A 240 -3.05 -26.22 -7.06
C ALA A 240 -2.99 -26.05 -8.60
N GLU A 241 -3.95 -25.33 -9.20
CA GLU A 241 -3.94 -25.02 -10.64
C GLU A 241 -2.76 -24.16 -11.10
N LYS A 242 -2.17 -23.36 -10.20
CA LYS A 242 -1.06 -22.44 -10.52
C LYS A 242 0.32 -23.00 -10.16
N GLN A 243 0.40 -24.20 -9.56
CA GLN A 243 1.66 -24.83 -9.15
C GLN A 243 2.47 -25.42 -10.34
N GLY A 244 1.87 -25.50 -11.55
CA GLY A 244 2.47 -26.08 -12.75
C GLY A 244 3.28 -25.13 -13.65
N ALA A 245 3.39 -23.83 -13.31
CA ALA A 245 4.04 -22.82 -14.17
C ALA A 245 5.52 -22.56 -13.84
N THR A 246 6.25 -23.54 -13.30
CA THR A 246 7.71 -23.44 -13.10
C THR A 246 8.46 -23.59 -14.43
N GLY A 247 8.34 -22.59 -15.28
CA GLY A 247 9.18 -22.38 -16.47
C GLY A 247 10.30 -21.39 -16.13
N ARG A 248 11.52 -21.92 -16.04
CA ARG A 248 12.80 -21.20 -15.87
C ARG A 248 12.92 -20.04 -16.87
N VAL A 249 13.02 -18.80 -16.39
CA VAL A 249 13.50 -17.67 -17.20
C VAL A 249 14.63 -16.99 -16.44
N ILE A 250 15.77 -16.86 -17.13
CA ILE A 250 17.02 -16.23 -16.68
C ILE A 250 16.82 -14.71 -16.71
#